data_AF-A0A327L283-F1
#
_entry.id   AF-A0A327L283-F1
#
_cell.length_a   1.000
_cell.length_b   1.000
_cell.length_c   1.000
_cell.angle_alpha   90.00
_cell.angle_beta   90.00
_cell.angle_gamma   90.00
#
_symmetry.space_group_name_H-M   'P 1'
#
loop_
_entity.id
_entity.type
_entity.pdbx_description
1 polymer ?
#
loop_
_entity_poly.entity_id
_entity_poly.type
_entity_poly.pdbx_seq_one_letter_code
_entity_poly.pdbx_strand_id
1 'polypeptide(L)' 'MPFVFPPMIAATVAALGVAALGRALMKEWRRVNDELEQMRPVEAVDPARLPKLRRDPRTGVYRPE' A
#
# COMPACT_ATOMS: atom_id res chain seq x y z
N MET A 1 -43.17 1.21 -15.24
CA MET A 1 -43.34 1.11 -13.78
C MET A 1 -41.96 1.18 -13.15
N PRO A 2 -41.69 2.02 -12.14
CA PRO A 2 -40.40 1.98 -11.48
C PRO A 2 -40.24 0.63 -10.78
N PHE A 3 -39.14 -0.08 -11.03
CA PHE A 3 -38.80 -1.31 -10.30
C PHE A 3 -38.44 -0.92 -8.86
N VAL A 4 -39.40 -0.98 -7.95
CA VAL A 4 -39.16 -0.79 -6.52
C VAL A 4 -38.68 -2.13 -5.98
N PHE A 5 -37.36 -2.34 -5.97
CA PHE A 5 -36.78 -3.49 -5.27
C PHE A 5 -37.10 -3.37 -3.77
N PRO A 6 -37.54 -4.45 -3.11
CA PRO A 6 -37.64 -4.48 -1.67
C PRO A 6 -36.32 -3.98 -1.05
N PRO A 7 -36.37 -3.11 -0.02
CA PRO A 7 -35.18 -2.45 0.52
C PRO A 7 -34.11 -3.45 0.96
N MET A 8 -34.53 -4.63 1.43
CA MET A 8 -33.63 -5.73 1.79
C MET A 8 -32.82 -6.24 0.59
N ILE A 9 -33.43 -6.40 -0.58
CA ILE A 9 -32.73 -6.89 -1.78
C ILE A 9 -31.70 -5.86 -2.25
N ALA A 10 -32.08 -4.58 -2.28
CA ALA A 10 -31.16 -3.50 -2.64
C ALA A 10 -29.96 -3.45 -1.67
N ALA A 11 -30.21 -3.57 -0.37
CA ALA A 11 -29.15 -3.60 0.64
C ALA A 11 -28.22 -4.81 0.48
N THR A 12 -28.76 -6.00 0.22
CA THR A 12 -27.94 -7.20 -0.01
C THR A 12 -27.08 -7.07 -1.26
N VAL A 13 -27.63 -6.59 -2.38
CA VAL A 13 -26.85 -6.39 -3.61
C VAL A 13 -25.75 -5.36 -3.39
N ALA A 14 -26.05 -4.26 -2.69
CA ALA A 14 -25.05 -3.26 -2.35
C ALA A 14 -23.92 -3.85 -1.48
N ALA A 15 -24.26 -4.62 -0.44
CA ALA A 15 -23.29 -5.26 0.43
C ALA A 15 -22.40 -6.25 -0.33
N LEU A 16 -22.99 -7.09 -1.19
CA LEU A 16 -22.25 -8.02 -2.05
C LEU A 16 -21.35 -7.29 -3.04
N GLY A 17 -21.83 -6.20 -3.64
CA GLY A 17 -21.04 -5.37 -4.54
C GLY A 17 -19.81 -4.78 -3.85
N VAL A 18 -19.98 -4.20 -2.66
CA VAL A 18 -18.87 -3.65 -1.86
C VAL A 18 -17.88 -4.76 -1.48
N ALA A 19 -18.36 -5.91 -1.04
CA ALA A 19 -17.50 -7.04 -0.67
C ALA A 19 -16.69 -7.57 -1.87
N ALA A 20 -17.33 -7.71 -3.03
CA ALA A 20 -16.67 -8.18 -4.26
C ALA A 20 -15.58 -7.21 -4.72
N LEU A 21 -15.89 -5.90 -4.76
CA LEU A 21 -14.92 -4.87 -5.12
C LEU A 21 -13.77 -4.80 -4.11
N GLY A 22 -14.06 -4.84 -2.81
CA GLY A 22 -13.05 -4.86 -1.76
C GLY A 22 -12.11 -6.06 -1.89
N ARG A 23 -12.64 -7.25 -2.19
CA ARG A 23 -11.84 -8.45 -2.44
C ARG A 23 -10.97 -8.31 -3.70
N ALA A 24 -11.50 -7.75 -4.77
CA ALA A 24 -10.75 -7.53 -6.01
C ALA A 24 -9.60 -6.53 -5.80
N LEU A 25 -9.87 -5.40 -5.14
CA LEU A 25 -8.87 -4.39 -4.79
C LEU A 25 -7.79 -4.96 -3.87
N MET A 26 -8.17 -5.70 -2.83
CA MET A 26 -7.20 -6.32 -1.92
C MET A 26 -6.30 -7.33 -2.65
N LYS A 27 -6.86 -8.08 -3.59
CA LYS A 27 -6.09 -9.03 -4.41
C LYS A 27 -5.09 -8.29 -5.30
N GLU A 28 -5.52 -7.23 -5.98
CA GLU A 28 -4.65 -6.48 -6.88
C GLU A 28 -3.59 -5.69 -6.12
N TRP A 29 -3.95 -5.10 -4.98
CA TRP A 29 -2.98 -4.48 -4.07
C TRP A 29 -1.89 -5.48 -3.69
N ARG A 30 -2.29 -6.67 -3.22
CA ARG A 30 -1.31 -7.69 -2.81
C ARG A 30 -0.44 -8.10 -3.99
N ARG A 31 -1.03 -8.33 -5.17
CA ARG A 31 -0.29 -8.66 -6.39
C ARG A 31 0.75 -7.60 -6.73
N VAL A 32 0.37 -6.32 -6.79
CA VAL A 32 1.29 -5.22 -7.10
C VAL A 32 2.39 -5.12 -6.05
N ASN A 33 2.05 -5.30 -4.77
CA ASN A 33 3.03 -5.27 -3.70
C ASN A 33 4.01 -6.45 -3.78
N ASP A 34 3.53 -7.63 -4.14
CA ASP A 34 4.37 -8.80 -4.35
C ASP A 34 5.28 -8.61 -5.57
N GLU A 35 4.78 -8.00 -6.66
CA GLU A 35 5.58 -7.63 -7.83
C GLU A 35 6.65 -6.58 -7.48
N LEU A 36 6.31 -5.57 -6.67
CA LEU A 36 7.26 -4.59 -6.14
C LEU A 36 8.33 -5.24 -5.25
N GLU A 37 7.95 -6.18 -4.39
CA GLU A 37 8.91 -6.89 -3.54
C GLU A 37 9.85 -7.77 -4.38
N GLN A 38 9.36 -8.39 -5.46
CA GLN A 38 10.19 -9.15 -6.40
C GLN A 38 11.17 -8.26 -7.17
N MET A 39 10.77 -7.03 -7.52
CA MET A 39 11.65 -6.05 -8.17
C MET A 39 12.58 -5.34 -7.21
N ARG A 40 12.36 -5.49 -5.89
CA ARG A 40 13.22 -4.89 -4.89
C ARG A 40 14.61 -5.52 -5.04
N PRO A 41 15.66 -4.72 -5.33
CA PRO A 41 17.00 -5.26 -5.44
C PRO A 41 17.37 -5.99 -4.16
N VAL A 42 18.05 -7.14 -4.29
CA VAL A 42 18.41 -8.06 -3.20
C VAL A 42 19.17 -7.37 -2.06
N GLU A 43 19.73 -6.18 -2.31
CA GLU A 43 20.10 -5.22 -1.28
C GLU A 43 18.86 -4.52 -0.71
N ALA A 44 18.10 -5.26 0.10
CA ALA A 44 17.38 -4.64 1.20
C ALA A 44 18.45 -3.97 2.08
N VAL A 45 18.74 -2.69 1.81
CA VAL A 45 19.69 -1.92 2.60
C VAL A 45 19.18 -1.92 4.03
N ASP A 46 19.87 -2.67 4.89
CA ASP A 46 19.57 -2.74 6.31
C ASP A 46 19.63 -1.31 6.85
N PRO A 47 18.50 -0.75 7.37
CA PRO A 47 18.50 0.59 7.93
C PRO A 47 19.52 0.76 9.05
N ALA A 48 19.90 -0.34 9.72
CA ALA A 48 20.95 -0.34 10.75
C ALA A 48 22.37 -0.27 10.17
N ARG A 49 22.57 -0.59 8.88
CA ARG A 49 23.84 -0.48 8.16
C ARG A 49 24.00 0.84 7.39
N LEU A 50 22.96 1.66 7.32
CA LEU A 50 23.06 3.01 6.76
C LEU A 50 23.89 3.90 7.70
N PRO A 51 24.94 4.59 7.20
CA PRO A 51 25.73 5.50 8.03
C PRO A 51 24.84 6.63 8.53
N LYS A 52 24.92 6.97 9.83
CA LYS A 52 24.17 8.12 10.34
C LYS A 52 24.83 9.39 9.84
N LEU A 53 24.01 10.25 9.24
CA LEU A 53 24.47 11.55 8.80
C LEU A 53 24.53 12.50 9.99
N ARG A 54 25.71 13.06 10.26
CA ARG A 54 25.89 14.11 11.26
C ARG A 54 26.24 15.43 10.59
N ARG A 55 25.65 16.51 11.08
CA ARG A 55 25.92 17.86 10.57
C ARG A 55 27.31 18.32 11.00
N ASP A 56 28.15 18.69 10.05
CA ASP A 56 29.48 19.28 10.31
C ASP A 56 29.30 20.70 10.89
N PRO A 57 29.82 21.00 12.08
CA PRO A 57 29.64 22.31 12.71
C PRO A 57 30.43 23.43 12.05
N ARG A 58 31.47 23.12 11.26
CA ARG A 58 32.31 24.13 10.58
C ARG A 58 31.75 24.50 9.22
N THR A 59 31.18 23.52 8.51
CA THR A 59 30.72 23.69 7.12
C THR A 59 29.20 23.65 6.97
N GLY A 60 28.48 23.14 7.97
CA GLY A 60 27.03 22.94 7.93
C GLY A 60 26.57 21.76 7.06
N VAL A 61 27.51 21.09 6.37
CA VAL A 61 27.23 19.97 5.46
C VAL A 61 27.04 18.69 6.26
N TYR A 62 26.05 17.87 5.89
CA TYR A 62 25.86 16.55 6.47
C TYR A 62 26.91 15.59 5.92
N ARG A 63 27.66 14.96 6.82
CA ARG A 63 28.63 13.92 6.49
C ARG A 63 28.25 12.62 7.20
N PRO A 64 28.52 11.44 6.61
CA PRO A 64 28.48 10.20 7.38
C PRO A 64 29.45 10.32 8.57
N GLU A 65 29.03 9.82 9.72
CA GLU A 65 29.85 9.72 10.93
C GLU A 65 31.12 8.89 10.73
#